data_AF-A0A2V9Z5L4-F1
#
_entry.id   AF-A0A2V9Z5L4-F1
#
_cell.length_a   1.000
_cell.length_b   1.000
_cell.length_c   1.000
_cell.angle_alpha   90.00
_cell.angle_beta   90.00
_cell.angle_gamma   90.00
#
_symmetry.space_group_name_H-M   'P 1'
#
loop_
_entity.id
_entity.type
_entity.pdbx_description
1 polymer ?
#
loop_
_entity_poly.entity_id
_entity_poly.type
_entity_poly.pdbx_seq_one_letter_code
_entity_poly.pdbx_strand_id
1 'polypeptide(L)'
;MRRVLFLGAIAMLLAYTVMAYHFWDQVRNGYSDFISFYTAGQILQRDEAEKLYDLNLQYEIQREHAPGVNIRAGALPFVRPPFEAWLFLPLAKLDYFSAFLLWDLLTIALLIATSVMARSHIPGLNGVPAILTVLAMFSYYPVFLTLLQGQDSVVLLLVFFLTP
;
A
#
# COMPACT_ATOMS: atom_id res chain seq x y z
N MET A 1 -32.32 -4.88 -1.98
CA MET A 1 -31.01 -4.36 -2.43
C MET A 1 -30.06 -4.00 -1.28
N ARG A 2 -30.36 -2.99 -0.44
CA ARG A 2 -29.41 -2.44 0.55
C ARG A 2 -28.85 -3.46 1.56
N ARG A 3 -29.69 -4.33 2.14
CA ARG A 3 -29.24 -5.40 3.06
C ARG A 3 -28.29 -6.40 2.42
N VAL A 4 -28.51 -6.76 1.15
CA VAL A 4 -27.66 -7.71 0.40
C VAL A 4 -26.27 -7.11 0.17
N LEU A 5 -26.20 -5.83 -0.20
CA LEU A 5 -24.92 -5.11 -0.36
C LEU A 5 -24.12 -5.04 0.94
N PHE A 6 -24.79 -4.76 2.06
CA PHE A 6 -24.15 -4.76 3.38
C PHE A 6 -23.62 -6.13 3.78
N LEU A 7 -24.41 -7.20 3.60
CA LEU A 7 -23.97 -8.56 3.91
C LEU A 7 -22.80 -8.98 3.00
N GLY A 8 -22.84 -8.61 1.72
CA GLY A 8 -21.73 -8.83 0.79
C GLY A 8 -20.46 -8.12 1.23
N ALA A 9 -20.55 -6.85 1.63
CA ALA A 9 -19.42 -6.09 2.16
C ALA A 9 -18.81 -6.76 3.41
N ILE A 10 -19.64 -7.17 4.37
CA ILE A 10 -19.19 -7.88 5.57
C ILE A 10 -18.50 -9.21 5.20
N ALA A 11 -19.07 -9.98 4.28
CA ALA A 11 -18.48 -11.24 3.83
C ALA A 11 -17.10 -11.02 3.18
N MET A 12 -16.94 -9.96 2.38
CA MET A 12 -15.66 -9.61 1.77
C MET A 12 -14.63 -9.19 2.81
N LEU A 13 -15.01 -8.33 3.77
CA LEU A 13 -14.12 -7.92 4.86
C LEU A 13 -13.70 -9.12 5.73
N LEU A 14 -14.60 -10.06 6.00
CA LEU A 14 -14.25 -11.30 6.69
C LEU A 14 -13.28 -12.14 5.87
N ALA A 15 -13.52 -12.33 4.56
CA ALA A 15 -12.60 -13.04 3.70
C ALA A 15 -11.20 -12.39 3.69
N TYR A 16 -11.14 -11.05 3.65
CA TYR A 16 -9.89 -10.30 3.73
C TYR A 16 -9.17 -10.48 5.05
N THR A 17 -9.89 -10.52 6.18
CA THR A 17 -9.26 -10.79 7.48
C THR A 17 -8.63 -12.19 7.54
N VAL A 18 -9.29 -13.20 6.96
CA VAL A 18 -8.75 -14.57 6.87
C VAL A 18 -7.54 -14.62 5.95
N MET A 19 -7.61 -13.97 4.78
CA MET A 19 -6.47 -13.88 3.88
C MET A 19 -5.29 -13.14 4.52
N ALA A 20 -5.53 -11.97 5.13
CA ALA A 20 -4.50 -11.21 5.84
C ALA A 20 -3.81 -12.05 6.92
N TYR A 21 -4.58 -12.83 7.68
CA TYR A 21 -4.03 -13.78 8.65
C TYR A 21 -3.12 -14.83 7.99
N HIS A 22 -3.53 -15.41 6.86
CA HIS A 22 -2.71 -16.39 6.14
C HIS A 22 -1.43 -15.81 5.51
N PHE A 23 -1.46 -14.55 5.09
CA PHE A 23 -0.32 -13.87 4.47
C PHE A 23 0.52 -13.05 5.46
N TRP A 24 0.12 -12.96 6.73
CA TRP A 24 0.76 -12.11 7.74
C TRP A 24 2.26 -12.38 7.87
N ASP A 25 2.63 -13.65 7.99
CA ASP A 25 4.03 -14.04 8.10
C ASP A 25 4.82 -13.71 6.83
N GLN A 26 4.21 -13.85 5.65
CA GLN A 26 4.87 -13.50 4.39
C GLN A 26 5.12 -11.99 4.30
N VAL A 27 4.11 -11.17 4.64
CA VAL A 27 4.23 -9.71 4.66
C VAL A 27 5.33 -9.28 5.62
N ARG A 28 5.33 -9.81 6.86
CA ARG A 28 6.35 -9.53 7.88
C ARG A 28 7.75 -9.90 7.44
N ASN A 29 7.88 -10.98 6.66
CA ASN A 29 9.17 -11.44 6.13
C ASN A 29 9.60 -10.74 4.82
N GLY A 30 8.84 -9.76 4.30
CA GLY A 30 9.25 -8.96 3.15
C GLY A 30 8.84 -9.49 1.77
N TYR A 31 7.87 -10.41 1.73
CA TYR A 31 7.30 -10.88 0.45
C TYR A 31 6.43 -9.83 -0.24
N SER A 32 5.98 -8.82 0.51
CA SER A 32 5.19 -7.71 0.02
C SER A 32 5.96 -6.84 -0.98
N ASP A 33 5.26 -6.23 -1.94
CA ASP A 33 5.85 -5.29 -2.89
C ASP A 33 6.44 -4.04 -2.20
N PHE A 34 5.94 -3.72 -1.01
CA PHE A 34 6.42 -2.60 -0.17
C PHE A 34 7.93 -2.61 0.08
N ILE A 35 8.56 -3.79 0.09
CA ILE A 35 10.01 -3.89 0.28
C ILE A 35 10.79 -3.09 -0.79
N SER A 36 10.26 -2.96 -2.01
CA SER A 36 10.89 -2.16 -3.07
C SER A 36 10.90 -0.66 -2.72
N PHE A 37 9.81 -0.14 -2.17
CA PHE A 37 9.70 1.26 -1.71
C PHE A 37 10.53 1.52 -0.46
N TYR A 38 10.51 0.60 0.50
CA TYR A 38 11.34 0.67 1.70
C TYR A 38 12.84 0.68 1.33
N THR A 39 13.24 -0.16 0.36
CA THR A 39 14.61 -0.21 -0.17
C THR A 39 15.02 1.12 -0.79
N ALA A 40 14.14 1.76 -1.58
CA ALA A 40 14.40 3.07 -2.15
C ALA A 40 14.63 4.13 -1.05
N GLY A 41 13.82 4.12 0.01
CA GLY A 41 14.01 5.00 1.16
C GLY A 41 15.33 4.73 1.91
N GLN A 42 15.72 3.46 2.06
CA GLN A 42 17.01 3.05 2.64
C GLN A 42 18.21 3.55 1.83
N ILE A 43 18.15 3.47 0.50
CA ILE A 43 19.20 3.99 -0.39
C ILE A 43 19.36 5.50 -0.20
N LEU A 44 18.25 6.25 -0.16
CA LEU A 44 18.29 7.69 0.11
C LEU A 44 18.84 8.01 1.51
N GLN A 45 18.50 7.19 2.51
CA GLN A 45 19.00 7.35 3.88
C GLN A 45 20.52 7.14 3.98
N ARG A 46 21.11 6.33 3.09
CA ARG A 46 22.56 6.06 2.99
C ARG A 46 23.32 7.11 2.17
N ASP A 47 22.64 8.17 1.71
CA ASP A 47 23.20 9.18 0.79
C ASP A 47 23.69 8.59 -0.55
N GLU A 48 23.09 7.48 -1.01
CA GLU A 48 23.46 6.78 -2.27
C GLU A 48 22.40 6.97 -3.38
N ALA A 49 21.78 8.14 -3.44
CA ALA A 49 20.66 8.42 -4.35
C ALA A 49 20.98 8.19 -5.84
N GLU A 50 22.24 8.35 -6.25
CA GLU A 50 22.72 8.06 -7.61
C GLU A 50 22.69 6.58 -7.96
N LYS A 51 22.65 5.69 -6.96
CA LYS A 51 22.53 4.23 -7.12
C LYS A 51 21.11 3.73 -6.88
N LEU A 52 20.11 4.61 -6.87
CA LEU A 52 18.71 4.25 -6.61
C LEU A 52 18.21 3.08 -7.45
N TYR A 53 18.71 2.94 -8.69
CA TYR A 53 18.33 1.86 -9.62
C TYR A 53 19.39 0.75 -9.78
N ASP A 54 20.42 0.72 -8.92
CA ASP A 54 21.37 -0.39 -8.89
C ASP A 54 20.70 -1.63 -8.27
N LEU A 55 20.45 -2.65 -9.10
CA LEU A 55 19.75 -3.87 -8.67
C LEU A 55 20.56 -4.70 -7.66
N ASN A 56 21.89 -4.61 -7.67
CA ASN A 56 22.73 -5.34 -6.70
C ASN A 56 22.61 -4.69 -5.32
N LEU A 57 22.69 -3.35 -5.26
CA LEU A 57 22.49 -2.59 -4.03
C LEU A 57 21.08 -2.79 -3.48
N GLN A 58 20.06 -2.69 -4.34
CA GLN A 58 18.69 -2.97 -3.92
C GLN A 58 18.55 -4.38 -3.35
N TYR A 59 19.16 -5.39 -3.98
CA TYR A 59 19.07 -6.76 -3.51
C TYR A 59 19.80 -6.96 -2.17
N GLU A 60 20.95 -6.33 -1.98
CA GLU A 60 21.70 -6.36 -0.71
C GLU A 60 20.86 -5.81 0.44
N ILE A 61 20.27 -4.62 0.27
CA ILE A 61 19.39 -3.99 1.25
C ILE A 61 18.16 -4.86 1.52
N GLN A 62 17.56 -5.44 0.47
CA GLN A 62 16.42 -6.35 0.64
C GLN A 62 16.78 -7.57 1.48
N ARG A 63 17.96 -8.16 1.31
CA ARG A 63 18.38 -9.30 2.14
C ARG A 63 18.63 -8.92 3.60
N GLU A 64 19.07 -7.68 3.86
CA GLU A 64 19.26 -7.18 5.23
C GLU A 64 17.94 -7.07 5.99
N HIS A 65 16.89 -6.57 5.33
CA HIS A 65 15.62 -6.26 5.99
C HIS A 65 14.51 -7.30 5.76
N ALA A 66 14.66 -8.15 4.75
CA ALA A 66 13.74 -9.22 4.38
C ALA A 66 14.46 -10.56 4.13
N PRO A 67 15.25 -11.07 5.11
CA PRO A 67 16.04 -12.29 4.93
C PRO A 67 15.18 -13.55 4.73
N GLY A 68 13.89 -13.52 5.08
CA GLY A 68 12.97 -14.65 4.94
C GLY A 68 12.50 -14.92 3.50
N VAL A 69 12.85 -14.06 2.53
CA VAL A 69 12.40 -14.19 1.13
C VAL A 69 13.34 -15.11 0.33
N ASN A 70 13.20 -16.41 0.52
CA ASN A 70 14.05 -17.41 -0.14
C ASN A 70 13.69 -17.65 -1.62
N ILE A 71 12.52 -17.19 -2.08
CA ILE A 71 12.06 -17.40 -3.46
C ILE A 71 12.73 -16.45 -4.47
N ARG A 72 13.33 -15.35 -4.00
CA ARG A 72 13.91 -14.31 -4.86
C ARG A 72 15.42 -14.58 -5.01
N ALA A 73 15.87 -14.71 -6.25
CA ALA A 73 17.30 -14.80 -6.59
C ALA A 73 17.92 -13.43 -6.93
N GLY A 74 17.16 -12.33 -6.76
CA GLY A 74 17.57 -10.96 -7.05
C GLY A 74 16.60 -9.95 -6.45
N ALA A 75 16.86 -8.66 -6.64
CA ALA A 75 16.01 -7.59 -6.13
C ALA A 75 14.59 -7.68 -6.70
N LEU A 76 13.60 -7.38 -5.87
CA LEU A 76 12.34 -6.82 -6.37
C LEU A 76 12.60 -5.35 -6.73
N PRO A 77 12.64 -4.97 -8.01
CA PRO A 77 13.14 -3.68 -8.42
C PRO A 77 12.20 -2.54 -7.98
N PHE A 78 12.79 -1.46 -7.46
CA PHE A 78 12.10 -0.17 -7.41
C PHE A 78 12.04 0.42 -8.83
N VAL A 79 10.84 0.58 -9.37
CA VAL A 79 10.60 1.00 -10.77
C VAL A 79 9.90 2.36 -10.88
N ARG A 80 9.70 3.06 -9.77
CA ARG A 80 9.04 4.37 -9.76
C ARG A 80 10.02 5.50 -10.11
N PRO A 81 9.51 6.67 -10.54
CA PRO A 81 10.32 7.87 -10.68
C PRO A 81 11.13 8.21 -9.41
N PRO A 82 12.32 8.84 -9.53
CA PRO A 82 13.21 9.05 -8.39
C PRO A 82 12.61 9.90 -7.27
N PHE A 83 11.75 10.86 -7.63
CA PHE A 83 11.14 11.75 -6.64
C PHE A 83 10.20 11.01 -5.69
N GLU A 84 9.63 9.86 -6.09
CA GLU A 84 8.72 9.07 -5.25
C GLU A 84 9.48 8.38 -4.10
N ALA A 85 10.77 8.10 -4.27
CA ALA A 85 11.58 7.49 -3.20
C ALA A 85 11.64 8.37 -1.93
N TRP A 86 11.57 9.70 -2.09
CA TRP A 86 11.55 10.64 -0.97
C TRP A 86 10.32 10.51 -0.07
N LEU A 87 9.20 10.01 -0.60
CA LEU A 87 8.01 9.73 0.19
C LEU A 87 8.27 8.63 1.24
N PHE A 88 9.15 7.68 0.90
CA PHE A 88 9.46 6.52 1.73
C PHE A 88 10.70 6.73 2.61
N LEU A 89 11.49 7.79 2.39
CA LEU A 89 12.63 8.16 3.25
C LEU A 89 12.27 8.28 4.75
N PRO A 90 11.20 8.96 5.19
CA PRO A 90 10.85 8.99 6.62
C PRO A 90 10.48 7.62 7.17
N LEU A 91 9.87 6.75 6.35
CA LEU A 91 9.48 5.39 6.74
C LEU A 91 10.70 4.47 6.87
N ALA A 92 11.73 4.67 6.04
CA ALA A 92 12.98 3.91 6.11
C ALA A 92 13.74 4.10 7.43
N LYS A 93 13.42 5.11 8.24
CA LYS A 93 14.00 5.28 9.59
C LYS A 93 13.46 4.27 10.61
N LEU A 94 12.37 3.60 10.30
CA LEU A 94 11.77 2.54 11.11
C LEU A 94 12.27 1.18 10.63
N ASP A 95 12.10 0.14 11.45
CA ASP A 95 12.25 -1.22 10.93
C ASP A 95 11.20 -1.50 9.85
N TYR A 96 11.53 -2.42 8.93
CA TYR A 96 10.69 -2.72 7.76
C TYR A 96 9.22 -2.98 8.10
N PHE A 97 8.94 -3.73 9.17
CA PHE A 97 7.57 -4.09 9.50
C PHE A 97 6.79 -2.93 10.10
N SER A 98 7.42 -2.14 10.98
CA SER A 98 6.82 -0.90 11.47
C SER A 98 6.58 0.12 10.35
N ALA A 99 7.52 0.23 9.40
CA ALA A 99 7.37 1.06 8.21
C ALA A 99 6.16 0.63 7.35
N PHE A 100 6.00 -0.68 7.14
CA PHE A 100 4.87 -1.26 6.42
C PHE A 100 3.54 -0.95 7.12
N LEU A 101 3.44 -1.18 8.43
CA LEU A 101 2.22 -0.89 9.19
C LEU A 101 1.85 0.58 9.17
N LEU A 102 2.84 1.47 9.28
CA LEU A 102 2.62 2.91 9.18
C LEU A 102 2.14 3.30 7.78
N TRP A 103 2.72 2.72 6.73
CA TRP A 103 2.26 2.94 5.36
C TRP A 103 0.83 2.46 5.13
N ASP A 104 0.45 1.31 5.68
CA ASP A 104 -0.92 0.79 5.62
C ASP A 104 -1.91 1.72 6.33
N LEU A 105 -1.55 2.24 7.50
CA LEU A 105 -2.37 3.23 8.22
C LEU A 105 -2.57 4.51 7.39
N LEU A 106 -1.52 4.99 6.73
CA LEU A 106 -1.60 6.13 5.81
C LEU A 106 -2.49 5.80 4.61
N THR A 107 -2.34 4.62 4.02
CA THR A 107 -3.16 4.13 2.90
C THR A 107 -4.64 4.09 3.28
N ILE A 108 -4.98 3.59 4.47
CA ILE A 108 -6.36 3.60 5.00
C ILE A 108 -6.89 5.04 5.09
N ALA A 109 -6.11 5.96 5.64
CA ALA A 109 -6.50 7.37 5.76
C ALA A 109 -6.73 8.02 4.39
N LEU A 110 -5.85 7.75 3.42
CA LEU A 110 -5.96 8.24 2.03
C LEU A 110 -7.20 7.66 1.33
N LEU A 111 -7.51 6.37 1.51
CA LEU A 111 -8.70 5.74 0.96
C LEU A 111 -9.98 6.35 1.53
N ILE A 112 -10.03 6.61 2.84
CA ILE A 112 -11.16 7.28 3.48
C ILE A 112 -11.31 8.69 2.89
N ALA A 113 -10.23 9.48 2.83
CA ALA A 113 -10.26 10.83 2.26
C ALA A 113 -10.76 10.82 0.80
N THR A 114 -10.18 9.95 -0.03
CA THR A 114 -10.56 9.79 -1.44
C THR A 114 -12.04 9.39 -1.57
N SER A 115 -12.52 8.46 -0.75
CA SER A 115 -13.92 8.02 -0.80
C SER A 115 -14.91 9.15 -0.45
N VAL A 116 -14.51 10.07 0.42
CA VAL A 116 -15.31 11.26 0.77
C VAL A 116 -15.26 12.28 -0.37
N MET A 117 -14.08 12.54 -0.93
CA MET A 117 -13.89 13.48 -2.05
C MET A 117 -14.61 13.04 -3.32
N ALA A 118 -14.60 11.74 -3.63
CA ALA A 118 -15.27 11.17 -4.79
C ALA A 118 -16.78 11.48 -4.81
N ARG A 119 -17.40 11.71 -3.64
CA ARG A 119 -18.83 12.07 -3.55
C ARG A 119 -19.14 13.43 -4.18
N SER A 120 -18.20 14.37 -4.14
CA SER A 120 -18.38 15.68 -4.77
C SER A 120 -18.26 15.64 -6.30
N HIS A 121 -17.56 14.65 -6.84
CA HIS A 121 -17.31 14.49 -8.27
C HIS A 121 -18.25 13.48 -8.95
N ILE A 122 -18.92 12.61 -8.18
CA ILE A 122 -19.80 11.57 -8.70
C ILE A 122 -21.24 11.84 -8.26
N PRO A 123 -22.09 12.45 -9.11
CA PRO A 123 -23.46 12.82 -8.76
C PRO A 123 -24.31 11.65 -8.23
N GLY A 124 -24.02 10.42 -8.70
CA GLY A 124 -24.69 9.20 -8.25
C GLY A 124 -24.47 8.85 -6.77
N LEU A 125 -23.49 9.45 -6.11
CA LEU A 125 -23.18 9.22 -4.68
C LEU A 125 -23.89 10.20 -3.74
N ASN A 126 -24.56 11.24 -4.25
CA ASN A 126 -25.20 12.28 -3.43
C ASN A 126 -26.30 11.73 -2.49
N GLY A 127 -27.03 10.70 -2.93
CA GLY A 127 -28.05 10.01 -2.12
C GLY A 127 -27.52 8.88 -1.25
N VAL A 128 -26.22 8.55 -1.34
CA VAL A 128 -25.59 7.44 -0.63
C VAL A 128 -24.91 7.97 0.64
N PRO A 129 -25.20 7.40 1.83
CA PRO A 129 -24.49 7.77 3.05
C PRO A 129 -22.99 7.53 2.92
N ALA A 130 -22.16 8.46 3.40
CA ALA A 130 -20.71 8.40 3.26
C ALA A 130 -20.11 7.07 3.75
N ILE A 131 -20.64 6.54 4.85
CA ILE A 131 -20.21 5.26 5.41
C ILE A 131 -20.40 4.09 4.42
N LEU A 132 -21.41 4.12 3.55
CA LEU A 132 -21.59 3.06 2.54
C LEU A 132 -20.58 3.19 1.41
N THR A 133 -20.21 4.42 1.04
CA THR A 133 -19.16 4.66 0.05
C THR A 133 -17.81 4.17 0.57
N VAL A 134 -17.50 4.45 1.84
CA VAL A 134 -16.31 3.92 2.52
C VAL A 134 -16.35 2.38 2.56
N LEU A 135 -17.44 1.79 3.07
CA LEU A 135 -17.57 0.32 3.13
C LEU A 135 -17.46 -0.33 1.76
N ALA A 136 -18.04 0.26 0.71
CA ALA A 136 -17.93 -0.24 -0.66
C ALA A 136 -16.48 -0.18 -1.16
N MET A 137 -15.76 0.92 -0.89
CA MET A 137 -14.34 1.05 -1.22
C MET A 137 -13.51 -0.05 -0.55
N PHE A 138 -13.67 -0.26 0.77
CA PHE A 138 -12.92 -1.29 1.50
C PHE A 138 -13.34 -2.72 1.18
N SER A 139 -14.52 -2.92 0.58
CA SER A 139 -14.96 -4.23 0.10
C SER A 139 -14.47 -4.55 -1.31
N TYR A 140 -13.77 -3.62 -1.97
CA TYR A 140 -13.22 -3.81 -3.30
C TYR A 140 -11.87 -4.53 -3.23
N TYR A 141 -11.73 -5.63 -3.96
CA TYR A 141 -10.57 -6.52 -3.85
C TYR A 141 -9.20 -5.86 -4.12
N PRO A 142 -9.06 -4.96 -5.11
CA PRO A 142 -7.83 -4.20 -5.28
C PRO A 142 -7.41 -3.34 -4.07
N VAL A 143 -8.36 -2.87 -3.25
CA VAL A 143 -8.03 -2.15 -2.01
C VAL A 143 -7.39 -3.08 -1.00
N PHE A 144 -7.93 -4.30 -0.85
CA PHE A 144 -7.32 -5.33 -0.02
C PHE A 144 -5.90 -5.66 -0.47
N LEU A 145 -5.69 -5.89 -1.78
CA LEU A 145 -4.36 -6.16 -2.32
C LEU A 145 -3.40 -4.97 -2.14
N THR A 146 -3.90 -3.74 -2.26
CA THR A 146 -3.11 -2.53 -2.05
C THR A 146 -2.56 -2.46 -0.63
N LEU A 147 -3.39 -2.78 0.37
CA LEU A 147 -2.95 -2.89 1.76
C LEU A 147 -1.99 -4.08 1.95
N LEU A 148 -2.36 -5.26 1.48
CA LEU A 148 -1.52 -6.46 1.65
C LEU A 148 -0.12 -6.32 1.05
N GLN A 149 0.00 -5.63 -0.09
CA GLN A 149 1.25 -5.42 -0.82
C GLN A 149 1.91 -4.06 -0.53
N GLY A 150 1.27 -3.19 0.26
CA GLY A 150 1.74 -1.82 0.51
C GLY A 150 1.95 -0.99 -0.76
N GLN A 151 1.01 -1.08 -1.72
CA GLN A 151 1.07 -0.38 -3.00
C GLN A 151 0.86 1.13 -2.84
N ASP A 152 1.40 1.91 -3.78
CA ASP A 152 1.40 3.37 -3.83
C ASP A 152 0.29 3.99 -4.69
N SER A 153 -0.45 3.16 -5.42
CA SER A 153 -1.55 3.56 -6.31
C SER A 153 -2.62 4.43 -5.63
N VAL A 154 -2.79 4.31 -4.31
CA VAL A 154 -3.69 5.13 -3.51
C VAL A 154 -3.34 6.63 -3.56
N VAL A 155 -2.06 6.97 -3.69
CA VAL A 155 -1.61 8.36 -3.78
C VAL A 155 -2.07 8.97 -5.10
N LEU A 156 -1.90 8.24 -6.21
CA LEU A 156 -2.39 8.65 -7.52
C LEU A 156 -3.91 8.78 -7.55
N LEU A 157 -4.62 7.85 -6.88
CA LEU A 157 -6.07 7.92 -6.76
C LEU A 157 -6.52 9.19 -6.00
N LEU A 158 -5.84 9.56 -4.91
CA LEU A 158 -6.12 10.82 -4.22
C LEU A 158 -5.87 12.02 -5.13
N VAL A 159 -4.72 12.07 -5.81
CA VAL A 159 -4.36 13.17 -6.73
C VAL A 159 -5.42 13.32 -7.83
N PHE A 160 -5.91 12.22 -8.39
CA PHE A 160 -6.96 12.23 -9.41
C PHE A 160 -8.25 12.94 -8.94
N PHE A 161 -8.63 12.80 -7.66
CA PHE A 161 -9.80 13.50 -7.11
C PHE A 161 -9.50 14.88 -6.52
N LEU A 162 -8.22 15.25 -6.38
CA LEU A 162 -7.80 16.62 -6.03
C LEU A 162 -7.77 17.53 -7.25
N THR A 163 -7.54 16.98 -8.44
CA THR A 163 -7.58 17.72 -9.70
C THR A 163 -9.04 17.92 -10.17
N PRO A 164 -9.43 19.15 -10.54
CA PRO A 164 -10.78 19.48 -10.98
C PRO A 164 -11.16 18.89 -12.35
#